data_AF-A0A0P9JUC1-F1
#
_entry.id   AF-A0A0P9JUC1-F1
#
_cell.length_a   1.000
_cell.length_b   1.000
_cell.length_c   1.000
_cell.angle_alpha   90.00
_cell.angle_beta   90.00
_cell.angle_gamma   90.00
#
_symmetry.space_group_name_H-M   'P 1'
#
loop_
_entity.id
_entity.type
_entity.pdbx_description
1 polymer ?
#
loop_
_entity_poly.entity_id
_entity_poly.type
_entity_poly.pdbx_seq_one_letter_code
_entity_poly.pdbx_strand_id
1 'polypeptide(L)'
;MRWITRPGWPGNLLALAAGGLTTLALAPFDFWPLVLVSVAMFYLGLRELSPRQALARGWCYGFGLYGAGTSWIYVSIHTYGGASALLAGLLMLLFIAAIALFFALPAWVWARWLRRNEAPLADSLAFAALWLWQEAFRGWFLTGFPWLYSGYSQLDAPLAGLAPVGGVWLISFALGLTAALLCNLHRLRARKSFLAMGVLLLLAPWVAGLALKNHAWTSPSGPPLKVAAMQGNIEQSMKWDPQKLNDQLALYRDMTFRSQQADLIVWPETAVPVLKESAEGYLSMMGKFAADRGAALITGVPVREPTGRGEYRYYNGITVTGQGDGTYFKQKLVPFGEYVPLQDLLRGLISFFDLPMSDFARGPNDQALLQAKGYHIAPFICYEVVYPEFAAGLSAQSDLLLTVSNDTWFGTSIGPLQHLQMAQMRALEAGRWMIRATNNGVTALIDPFGRITVQIPQFERGVLYGEVVPMHELTPYLHWRSWPLAIVCLLLFGWALLAARISKTV
;
A
#
# COMPACT_ATOMS: atom_id res chain seq x y z
N MET A 1 34.94 5.38 -10.44
CA MET A 1 33.61 4.71 -10.52
C MET A 1 33.47 3.64 -11.61
N ARG A 2 34.48 3.33 -12.43
CA ARG A 2 34.38 2.31 -13.51
C ARG A 2 34.02 0.89 -13.05
N TRP A 3 34.16 0.56 -11.77
CA TRP A 3 33.85 -0.78 -11.24
C TRP A 3 32.34 -1.00 -11.00
N ILE A 4 31.56 0.07 -10.81
CA ILE A 4 30.11 0.00 -10.56
C ILE A 4 29.36 -0.44 -11.82
N THR A 5 29.79 0.07 -12.98
CA THR A 5 29.17 -0.20 -14.28
C THR A 5 29.59 -1.56 -14.86
N ARG A 6 30.72 -2.11 -14.40
CA ARG A 6 31.28 -3.38 -14.87
C ARG A 6 30.49 -4.60 -14.36
N PRO A 7 30.55 -5.72 -15.09
CA PRO A 7 29.96 -6.97 -14.63
C PRO A 7 30.71 -7.57 -13.43
N GLY A 8 30.07 -8.52 -12.76
CA GLY A 8 30.65 -9.27 -11.65
C GLY A 8 30.10 -8.91 -10.27
N TRP A 9 30.61 -9.62 -9.25
CA TRP A 9 30.15 -9.54 -7.86
C TRP A 9 30.20 -8.14 -7.23
N PRO A 10 31.22 -7.29 -7.46
CA PRO A 10 31.27 -5.97 -6.81
C PRO A 10 30.04 -5.10 -7.11
N GLY A 11 29.62 -5.03 -8.39
CA GLY A 11 28.43 -4.27 -8.78
C GLY A 11 27.12 -4.95 -8.34
N ASN A 12 27.10 -6.28 -8.22
CA ASN A 12 25.91 -7.01 -7.75
C ASN A 12 25.70 -6.84 -6.23
N LEU A 13 26.77 -6.87 -5.44
CA LEU A 13 26.72 -6.59 -4.00
C LEU A 13 26.34 -5.13 -3.74
N LEU A 14 26.84 -4.19 -4.56
CA LEU A 14 26.41 -2.80 -4.48
C LEU A 14 24.91 -2.65 -4.81
N ALA A 15 24.40 -3.37 -5.82
CA ALA A 15 22.97 -3.36 -6.14
C ALA A 15 22.13 -3.92 -4.98
N LEU A 16 22.58 -4.99 -4.32
CA LEU A 16 21.94 -5.54 -3.13
C LEU A 16 21.91 -4.53 -1.97
N ALA A 17 23.03 -3.87 -1.69
CA ALA A 17 23.08 -2.81 -0.69
C ALA A 17 22.16 -1.63 -1.06
N ALA A 18 22.18 -1.19 -2.33
CA ALA A 18 21.31 -0.13 -2.83
C ALA A 18 19.83 -0.47 -2.63
N GLY A 19 19.40 -1.67 -3.01
CA GLY A 19 18.03 -2.15 -2.77
C GLY A 19 17.65 -2.03 -1.30
N GLY A 20 18.50 -2.51 -0.40
CA GLY A 20 18.28 -2.45 1.05
C GLY A 20 18.18 -1.03 1.63
N LEU A 21 18.89 -0.05 1.06
CA LEU A 21 18.80 1.36 1.49
C LEU A 21 17.40 1.95 1.31
N THR A 22 16.61 1.44 0.35
CA THR A 22 15.24 1.89 0.12
C THR A 22 14.36 1.71 1.37
N THR A 23 14.62 0.67 2.17
CA THR A 23 13.92 0.44 3.44
C THR A 23 14.08 1.60 4.41
N LEU A 24 15.27 2.21 4.45
CA LEU A 24 15.56 3.34 5.33
C LEU A 24 14.90 4.65 4.85
N ALA A 25 14.46 4.71 3.58
CA ALA A 25 13.71 5.83 3.06
C ALA A 25 12.21 5.77 3.38
N LEU A 26 11.75 4.63 3.91
CA LEU A 26 10.35 4.37 4.23
C LEU A 26 10.16 4.31 5.75
N ALA A 27 8.91 4.25 6.18
CA ALA A 27 8.59 4.10 7.59
C ALA A 27 9.26 2.83 8.16
N PRO A 28 9.77 2.88 9.40
CA PRO A 28 9.73 4.00 10.36
C PRO A 28 10.93 4.96 10.32
N PHE A 29 11.79 4.87 9.30
CA PHE A 29 13.07 5.57 9.28
C PHE A 29 13.02 6.91 8.55
N ASP A 30 12.23 6.99 7.48
CA ASP A 30 11.86 8.21 6.75
C ASP A 30 13.05 9.07 6.25
N PHE A 31 14.21 8.46 6.03
CA PHE A 31 15.38 9.10 5.39
C PHE A 31 15.21 9.15 3.87
N TRP A 32 14.22 9.93 3.42
CA TRP A 32 13.80 10.00 2.03
C TRP A 32 14.92 10.20 0.99
N PRO A 33 16.04 10.94 1.23
CA PRO A 33 17.10 11.08 0.22
C PRO A 33 17.74 9.75 -0.18
N LEU A 34 17.69 8.73 0.69
CA LEU A 34 18.26 7.41 0.42
C LEU A 34 17.55 6.69 -0.74
N VAL A 35 16.29 7.02 -1.05
CA VAL A 35 15.62 6.48 -2.24
C VAL A 35 16.31 6.97 -3.52
N LEU A 36 16.73 8.24 -3.56
CA LEU A 36 17.44 8.79 -4.72
C LEU A 36 18.81 8.14 -4.88
N VAL A 37 19.52 7.95 -3.76
CA VAL A 37 20.83 7.26 -3.77
C VAL A 37 20.67 5.81 -4.25
N SER A 38 19.68 5.09 -3.72
CA SER A 38 19.35 3.72 -4.11
C SER A 38 19.08 3.60 -5.61
N VAL A 39 18.15 4.40 -6.13
CA VAL A 39 17.76 4.38 -7.55
C VAL A 39 18.90 4.85 -8.46
N ALA A 40 19.69 5.85 -8.04
CA ALA A 40 20.84 6.33 -8.80
C ALA A 40 21.94 5.26 -8.92
N MET A 41 22.26 4.57 -7.82
CA MET A 41 23.21 3.45 -7.85
C MET A 41 22.73 2.32 -8.75
N PHE A 42 21.44 2.00 -8.70
CA PHE A 42 20.83 1.00 -9.57
C PHE A 42 20.94 1.39 -11.04
N TYR A 43 20.50 2.60 -11.39
CA TYR A 43 20.57 3.14 -12.76
C TYR A 43 22.01 3.14 -13.31
N LEU A 44 22.99 3.65 -12.54
CA LEU A 44 24.40 3.64 -12.92
C LEU A 44 24.93 2.22 -13.11
N GLY A 45 24.59 1.31 -12.20
CA GLY A 45 25.03 -0.08 -12.21
C GLY A 45 24.58 -0.86 -13.45
N LEU A 46 23.56 -0.39 -14.18
CA LEU A 46 23.02 -1.04 -15.38
C LEU A 46 23.62 -0.51 -16.70
N ARG A 47 24.42 0.56 -16.70
CA ARG A 47 24.83 1.28 -17.93
C ARG A 47 25.63 0.47 -18.96
N GLU A 48 26.59 -0.34 -18.51
CA GLU A 48 27.54 -1.03 -19.39
C GLU A 48 27.31 -2.54 -19.46
N LEU A 49 26.20 -3.03 -18.90
CA LEU A 49 25.91 -4.45 -18.80
C LEU A 49 25.26 -5.04 -20.04
N SER A 50 25.53 -6.32 -20.30
CA SER A 50 24.69 -7.11 -21.21
C SER A 50 23.32 -7.40 -20.58
N PRO A 51 22.28 -7.74 -21.36
CA PRO A 51 20.95 -8.03 -20.81
C PRO A 51 20.96 -9.13 -19.74
N ARG A 52 21.75 -10.19 -19.91
CA ARG A 52 21.87 -11.27 -18.90
C ARG A 52 22.50 -10.78 -17.60
N GLN A 53 23.51 -9.91 -17.69
CA GLN A 53 24.15 -9.32 -16.51
C GLN A 53 23.22 -8.32 -15.82
N ALA A 54 22.47 -7.54 -16.59
CA ALA A 54 21.48 -6.60 -16.07
C ALA A 54 20.34 -7.33 -15.34
N LEU A 55 19.89 -8.48 -15.85
CA LEU A 55 18.92 -9.34 -15.17
C LEU A 55 19.43 -9.75 -13.78
N ALA A 56 20.65 -10.27 -13.69
CA ALA A 56 21.25 -10.67 -12.41
C ALA A 56 21.39 -9.47 -11.44
N ARG A 57 21.77 -8.29 -11.95
CA ARG A 57 21.91 -7.08 -11.13
C ARG A 57 20.56 -6.53 -10.65
N GLY A 58 19.54 -6.58 -11.50
CA GLY A 58 18.15 -6.31 -11.14
C GLY A 58 17.66 -7.23 -10.04
N TRP A 59 17.94 -8.53 -10.17
CA TRP A 59 17.61 -9.50 -9.14
C TRP A 59 18.31 -9.20 -7.81
N CYS A 60 19.61 -8.89 -7.81
CA CYS A 60 20.33 -8.52 -6.58
C CYS A 60 19.74 -7.26 -5.91
N TYR A 61 19.37 -6.25 -6.70
CA TYR A 61 18.70 -5.05 -6.19
C TYR A 61 17.36 -5.39 -5.53
N GLY A 62 16.49 -6.14 -6.22
CA GLY A 62 15.21 -6.58 -5.67
C GLY A 62 15.40 -7.44 -4.43
N PHE A 63 16.39 -8.32 -4.41
CA PHE A 63 16.70 -9.18 -3.28
C PHE A 63 17.09 -8.38 -2.04
N GLY A 64 17.91 -7.34 -2.19
CA GLY A 64 18.25 -6.42 -1.11
C GLY A 64 17.05 -5.62 -0.61
N LEU A 65 16.23 -5.09 -1.54
CA LEU A 65 15.03 -4.34 -1.22
C LEU A 65 14.03 -5.15 -0.40
N TYR A 66 13.63 -6.32 -0.89
CA TYR A 66 12.64 -7.15 -0.21
C TYR A 66 13.24 -7.87 1.00
N GLY A 67 14.52 -8.27 0.94
CA GLY A 67 15.20 -8.86 2.09
C GLY A 67 15.22 -7.94 3.32
N ALA A 68 15.52 -6.66 3.13
CA ALA A 68 15.47 -5.69 4.21
C ALA A 68 14.04 -5.22 4.51
N GLY A 69 13.31 -4.80 3.48
CA GLY A 69 12.06 -4.06 3.61
C GLY A 69 10.85 -4.91 3.95
N THR A 70 10.85 -6.20 3.59
CA THR A 70 9.77 -7.14 3.93
C THR A 70 10.21 -8.22 4.91
N SER A 71 11.32 -8.01 5.64
CA SER A 71 11.85 -8.92 6.66
C SER A 71 10.81 -9.38 7.68
N TRP A 72 9.81 -8.54 7.95
CA TRP A 72 8.67 -8.82 8.83
C TRP A 72 7.82 -10.02 8.40
N ILE A 73 7.84 -10.44 7.12
CA ILE A 73 7.10 -11.63 6.65
C ILE A 73 7.55 -12.90 7.39
N TYR A 74 8.82 -12.96 7.81
CA TYR A 74 9.32 -14.05 8.65
C TYR A 74 8.47 -14.22 9.92
N VAL A 75 8.07 -13.12 10.56
CA VAL A 75 7.26 -13.14 11.78
C VAL A 75 5.89 -13.78 11.51
N SER A 76 5.27 -13.43 10.38
CA SER A 76 4.00 -14.01 9.94
C SER A 76 4.08 -15.53 9.77
N ILE A 77 5.11 -16.01 9.08
CA ILE A 77 5.30 -17.43 8.78
C ILE A 77 5.70 -18.23 10.03
N HIS A 78 6.65 -17.72 10.81
CA HIS A 78 7.18 -18.41 11.98
C HIS A 78 6.19 -18.41 13.15
N THR A 79 5.73 -17.23 13.56
CA THR A 79 4.96 -17.05 14.80
C THR A 79 3.52 -17.48 14.63
N TYR A 80 2.87 -17.04 13.55
CA TYR A 80 1.45 -17.29 13.34
C TYR A 80 1.17 -18.48 12.42
N GLY A 81 2.11 -18.81 11.54
CA GLY A 81 2.05 -20.02 10.72
C GLY A 81 2.50 -21.30 11.43
N GLY A 82 3.17 -21.17 12.58
CA GLY A 82 3.71 -22.30 13.35
C GLY A 82 4.89 -23.02 12.67
N ALA A 83 5.49 -22.42 11.64
CA ALA A 83 6.64 -23.01 10.95
C ALA A 83 7.88 -23.00 11.86
N SER A 84 8.73 -24.02 11.78
CA SER A 84 10.05 -23.98 12.46
C SER A 84 10.90 -22.82 11.93
N ALA A 85 11.85 -22.31 12.73
CA ALA A 85 12.69 -21.19 12.32
C ALA A 85 13.43 -21.44 10.99
N LEU A 86 13.91 -22.67 10.78
CA LEU A 86 14.54 -23.07 9.52
C LEU A 86 13.56 -23.03 8.36
N LEU A 87 12.36 -23.60 8.52
CA LEU A 87 11.34 -23.59 7.46
C LEU A 87 10.89 -22.16 7.14
N ALA A 88 10.63 -21.34 8.16
CA ALA A 88 10.25 -19.94 7.98
C ALA A 88 11.35 -19.14 7.25
N GLY A 89 12.62 -19.35 7.61
CA GLY A 89 13.76 -18.75 6.93
C GLY A 89 13.86 -19.16 5.47
N LEU A 90 13.66 -20.45 5.16
CA LEU A 90 13.67 -20.97 3.79
C LEU A 90 12.51 -20.43 2.95
N LEU A 91 11.29 -20.40 3.49
CA LEU A 91 10.12 -19.85 2.82
C LEU A 91 10.27 -18.35 2.56
N MET A 92 10.81 -17.61 3.53
CA MET A 92 11.11 -16.19 3.37
C MET A 92 12.17 -15.96 2.29
N LEU A 93 13.25 -16.74 2.30
CA LEU A 93 14.29 -16.65 1.27
C LEU A 93 13.75 -16.95 -0.13
N LEU A 94 12.90 -17.96 -0.27
CA LEU A 94 12.23 -18.31 -1.52
C LEU A 94 11.30 -17.18 -1.99
N PHE A 95 10.51 -16.60 -1.07
CA PHE A 95 9.66 -15.46 -1.35
C PHE A 95 10.46 -14.26 -1.86
N ILE A 96 11.52 -13.86 -1.15
CA ILE A 96 12.40 -12.76 -1.56
C ILE A 96 13.04 -13.05 -2.92
N ALA A 97 13.54 -14.26 -3.13
CA ALA A 97 14.16 -14.67 -4.39
C ALA A 97 13.19 -14.60 -5.56
N ALA A 98 11.94 -15.02 -5.37
CA ALA A 98 10.89 -14.95 -6.38
C ALA A 98 10.49 -13.49 -6.66
N ILE A 99 10.22 -12.71 -5.62
CA ILE A 99 9.71 -11.34 -5.77
C ILE A 99 10.77 -10.35 -6.28
N ALA A 100 12.06 -10.64 -6.04
CA ALA A 100 13.17 -9.93 -6.65
C ALA A 100 13.17 -9.97 -8.20
N LEU A 101 12.47 -10.92 -8.82
CA LEU A 101 12.30 -10.98 -10.27
C LEU A 101 11.58 -9.75 -10.84
N PHE A 102 10.76 -9.06 -10.03
CA PHE A 102 10.13 -7.80 -10.44
C PHE A 102 11.14 -6.69 -10.74
N PHE A 103 12.37 -6.77 -10.22
CA PHE A 103 13.46 -5.86 -10.60
C PHE A 103 14.41 -6.46 -11.65
N ALA A 104 14.52 -7.79 -11.71
CA ALA A 104 15.31 -8.50 -12.72
C ALA A 104 14.77 -8.27 -14.14
N LEU A 105 13.46 -8.41 -14.34
CA LEU A 105 12.83 -8.30 -15.66
C LEU A 105 12.94 -6.87 -16.24
N PRO A 106 12.59 -5.79 -15.51
CA PRO A 106 12.81 -4.42 -15.99
C PRO A 106 14.28 -4.12 -16.26
N ALA A 107 15.21 -4.59 -15.43
CA ALA A 107 16.65 -4.39 -15.68
C ALA A 107 17.11 -5.05 -16.99
N TRP A 108 16.58 -6.23 -17.29
CA TRP A 108 16.82 -6.89 -18.57
C TRP A 108 16.20 -6.10 -19.74
N VAL A 109 14.93 -5.68 -19.62
CA VAL A 109 14.21 -4.87 -20.63
C VAL A 109 14.96 -3.57 -20.91
N TRP A 110 15.41 -2.91 -19.84
CA TRP A 110 16.25 -1.72 -19.89
C TRP A 110 17.48 -1.95 -20.76
N ALA A 111 18.32 -2.91 -20.41
CA ALA A 111 19.57 -3.17 -21.11
C ALA A 111 19.37 -3.69 -22.55
N ARG A 112 18.24 -4.35 -22.83
CA ARG A 112 17.97 -4.97 -24.14
C ARG A 112 17.33 -4.04 -25.16
N TRP A 113 16.48 -3.11 -24.70
CA TRP A 113 15.57 -2.36 -25.58
C TRP A 113 15.51 -0.86 -25.32
N LEU A 114 15.66 -0.40 -24.06
CA LEU A 114 15.38 1.00 -23.71
C LEU A 114 16.63 1.85 -23.48
N ARG A 115 17.74 1.24 -23.04
CA ARG A 115 18.98 1.93 -22.70
C ARG A 115 19.60 2.58 -23.94
N ARG A 116 19.90 3.87 -23.84
CA ARG A 116 20.53 4.68 -24.89
C ARG A 116 21.67 5.47 -24.28
N ASN A 117 22.81 4.81 -24.15
CA ASN A 117 23.98 5.41 -23.53
C ASN A 117 24.32 6.76 -24.17
N GLU A 118 24.28 6.92 -25.49
CA GLU A 118 24.63 8.19 -26.17
C GLU A 118 23.60 9.33 -26.02
N ALA A 119 22.40 9.07 -25.48
CA ALA A 119 21.32 10.04 -25.39
C ALA A 119 20.91 10.27 -23.93
N PRO A 120 21.69 11.02 -23.11
CA PRO A 120 21.49 11.10 -21.66
C PRO A 120 20.10 11.60 -21.23
N LEU A 121 19.50 12.54 -21.97
CA LEU A 121 18.16 13.05 -21.66
C LEU A 121 17.09 11.99 -21.96
N ALA A 122 17.20 11.36 -23.14
CA ALA A 122 16.33 10.28 -23.59
C ALA A 122 16.32 9.11 -22.60
N ASP A 123 17.52 8.71 -22.19
CA ASP A 123 17.80 7.60 -21.30
C ASP A 123 17.18 7.88 -19.91
N SER A 124 17.31 9.11 -19.40
CA SER A 124 16.72 9.49 -18.11
C SER A 124 15.19 9.41 -18.10
N LEU A 125 14.54 9.88 -19.17
CA LEU A 125 13.08 9.81 -19.31
C LEU A 125 12.58 8.36 -19.47
N ALA A 126 13.26 7.57 -20.31
CA ALA A 126 12.91 6.16 -20.50
C ALA A 126 13.09 5.35 -19.20
N PHE A 127 14.12 5.67 -18.41
CA PHE A 127 14.33 5.02 -17.11
C PHE A 127 13.25 5.39 -16.11
N ALA A 128 12.83 6.67 -16.02
CA ALA A 128 11.73 7.11 -15.17
C ALA A 128 10.41 6.39 -15.51
N ALA A 129 10.10 6.26 -16.81
CA ALA A 129 8.95 5.51 -17.28
C ALA A 129 9.03 4.03 -16.91
N LEU A 130 10.20 3.40 -17.06
CA LEU A 130 10.42 2.01 -16.67
C LEU A 130 10.31 1.80 -15.16
N TRP A 131 10.81 2.75 -14.38
CA TRP A 131 10.74 2.72 -12.92
C TRP A 131 9.30 2.78 -12.42
N LEU A 132 8.49 3.67 -12.98
CA LEU A 132 7.07 3.67 -12.69
C LEU A 132 6.39 2.38 -13.16
N TRP A 133 6.66 1.95 -14.39
CA TRP A 133 6.00 0.79 -14.97
C TRP A 133 6.27 -0.47 -14.14
N GLN A 134 7.49 -0.66 -13.64
CA GLN A 134 7.79 -1.83 -12.80
C GLN A 134 7.05 -1.79 -11.47
N GLU A 135 6.88 -0.60 -10.88
CA GLU A 135 6.06 -0.43 -9.68
C GLU A 135 4.59 -0.76 -9.97
N ALA A 136 4.01 -0.21 -11.02
CA ALA A 136 2.63 -0.52 -11.41
C ALA A 136 2.44 -2.02 -11.74
N PHE A 137 3.40 -2.63 -12.44
CA PHE A 137 3.35 -4.04 -12.83
C PHE A 137 3.37 -4.97 -11.62
N ARG A 138 4.24 -4.73 -10.62
CA ARG A 138 4.27 -5.56 -9.40
C ARG A 138 3.01 -5.42 -8.56
N GLY A 139 2.29 -4.28 -8.64
CA GLY A 139 1.00 -4.08 -7.98
C GLY A 139 -0.17 -4.83 -8.62
N TRP A 140 0.01 -5.37 -9.83
CA TRP A 140 -1.06 -6.04 -10.59
C TRP A 140 -0.77 -7.51 -10.89
N PHE A 141 0.47 -7.87 -11.25
CA PHE A 141 0.81 -9.22 -11.70
C PHE A 141 0.47 -10.29 -10.64
N LEU A 142 -0.12 -11.41 -11.09
CA LEU A 142 -0.77 -12.41 -10.24
C LEU A 142 -1.90 -11.79 -9.39
N THR A 143 -1.61 -11.43 -8.15
CA THR A 143 -2.52 -10.74 -7.23
C THR A 143 -1.99 -9.38 -6.78
N GLY A 144 -0.78 -9.03 -7.21
CA GLY A 144 -0.11 -7.81 -6.83
C GLY A 144 0.57 -7.87 -5.45
N PHE A 145 1.72 -7.22 -5.36
CA PHE A 145 2.43 -6.91 -4.12
C PHE A 145 2.86 -5.43 -4.14
N PRO A 146 1.91 -4.50 -3.93
CA PRO A 146 2.16 -3.06 -3.98
C PRO A 146 2.86 -2.51 -2.73
N TRP A 147 3.94 -3.17 -2.28
CA TRP A 147 4.71 -2.79 -1.08
C TRP A 147 6.04 -2.12 -1.46
N LEU A 148 6.54 -1.20 -0.62
CA LEU A 148 7.81 -0.49 -0.81
C LEU A 148 7.88 0.33 -2.11
N TYR A 149 6.81 1.02 -2.53
CA TYR A 149 6.94 2.00 -3.63
C TYR A 149 7.82 3.15 -3.19
N SER A 150 8.71 3.57 -4.09
CA SER A 150 9.62 4.68 -3.85
C SER A 150 8.87 5.98 -3.51
N GLY A 151 7.70 6.20 -4.11
CA GLY A 151 6.88 7.37 -3.86
C GLY A 151 6.39 7.53 -2.42
N TYR A 152 6.24 6.44 -1.65
CA TYR A 152 5.82 6.53 -0.25
C TYR A 152 6.83 7.26 0.64
N SER A 153 8.12 7.25 0.27
CA SER A 153 9.17 8.00 0.96
C SER A 153 8.95 9.52 0.99
N GLN A 154 8.06 10.03 0.13
CA GLN A 154 7.83 11.46 -0.02
C GLN A 154 6.60 11.97 0.72
N LEU A 155 5.94 11.14 1.53
CA LEU A 155 4.73 11.50 2.27
C LEU A 155 4.87 12.85 2.99
N ASP A 156 5.95 13.04 3.76
CA ASP A 156 6.23 14.29 4.47
C ASP A 156 7.32 15.15 3.80
N ALA A 157 7.80 14.74 2.62
CA ALA A 157 8.94 15.34 1.93
C ALA A 157 8.52 16.40 0.87
N PRO A 158 9.45 16.98 0.09
CA PRO A 158 9.12 18.02 -0.89
C PRO A 158 8.16 17.59 -2.00
N LEU A 159 8.17 16.32 -2.41
CA LEU A 159 7.31 15.84 -3.51
C LEU A 159 5.87 15.48 -3.08
N ALA A 160 5.53 15.63 -1.79
CA ALA A 160 4.19 15.33 -1.27
C ALA A 160 3.06 16.02 -2.05
N GLY A 161 3.27 17.26 -2.50
CA GLY A 161 2.29 18.03 -3.28
C GLY A 161 1.96 17.44 -4.65
N LEU A 162 2.73 16.45 -5.14
CA LEU A 162 2.43 15.74 -6.38
C LEU A 162 1.47 14.56 -6.18
N ALA A 163 1.27 14.08 -4.95
CA ALA A 163 0.40 12.95 -4.66
C ALA A 163 -1.08 13.23 -5.04
N PRO A 164 -1.68 14.38 -4.70
CA PRO A 164 -3.03 14.71 -5.16
C PRO A 164 -3.14 14.88 -6.68
N VAL A 165 -2.03 15.11 -7.38
CA VAL A 165 -2.02 15.36 -8.84
C VAL A 165 -1.97 14.07 -9.64
N GLY A 166 -1.06 13.15 -9.30
CA GLY A 166 -0.84 11.93 -10.07
C GLY A 166 -0.58 10.69 -9.21
N GLY A 167 -0.96 10.74 -7.94
CA GLY A 167 -0.77 9.65 -7.00
C GLY A 167 0.69 9.44 -6.62
N VAL A 168 0.93 8.37 -5.86
CA VAL A 168 2.24 7.80 -5.58
C VAL A 168 3.04 7.53 -6.87
N TRP A 169 2.34 7.30 -7.98
CA TRP A 169 2.91 7.05 -9.30
C TRP A 169 3.72 8.23 -9.84
N LEU A 170 3.18 9.45 -9.77
CA LEU A 170 3.87 10.64 -10.24
C LEU A 170 5.12 10.93 -9.41
N ILE A 171 5.05 10.66 -8.11
CA ILE A 171 6.20 10.77 -7.21
C ILE A 171 7.27 9.75 -7.60
N SER A 172 6.92 8.48 -7.76
CA SER A 172 7.87 7.44 -8.19
C SER A 172 8.51 7.75 -9.53
N PHE A 173 7.75 8.27 -10.50
CA PHE A 173 8.27 8.74 -11.78
C PHE A 173 9.27 9.90 -11.58
N ALA A 174 8.92 10.91 -10.77
CA ALA A 174 9.79 12.05 -10.49
C ALA A 174 11.09 11.64 -9.77
N LEU A 175 11.05 10.68 -8.84
CA LEU A 175 12.22 10.14 -8.16
C LEU A 175 13.14 9.39 -9.15
N GLY A 176 12.57 8.53 -10.00
CA GLY A 176 13.31 7.82 -11.05
C GLY A 176 13.98 8.78 -12.04
N LEU A 177 13.25 9.82 -12.47
CA LEU A 177 13.76 10.86 -13.35
C LEU A 177 14.89 11.66 -12.69
N THR A 178 14.70 12.08 -11.45
CA THR A 178 15.69 12.85 -10.68
C THR A 178 16.98 12.04 -10.53
N ALA A 179 16.89 10.78 -10.11
CA ALA A 179 18.04 9.91 -9.92
C ALA A 179 18.84 9.71 -11.23
N ALA A 180 18.15 9.48 -12.35
CA ALA A 180 18.80 9.30 -13.65
C ALA A 180 19.43 10.61 -14.18
N LEU A 181 18.74 11.76 -14.05
CA LEU A 181 19.25 13.07 -14.47
C LEU A 181 20.48 13.49 -13.69
N LEU A 182 20.50 13.30 -12.36
CA LEU A 182 21.68 13.58 -11.53
C LEU A 182 22.90 12.78 -12.02
N CYS A 183 22.69 11.50 -12.36
CA CYS A 183 23.72 10.63 -12.93
C CYS A 183 24.18 11.06 -14.35
N ASN A 184 23.35 11.77 -15.10
CA ASN A 184 23.62 12.21 -16.47
C ASN A 184 24.02 13.68 -16.60
N LEU A 185 23.95 14.47 -15.52
CA LEU A 185 24.12 15.92 -15.57
C LEU A 185 25.43 16.37 -16.21
N HIS A 186 26.55 15.70 -15.88
CA HIS A 186 27.86 15.99 -16.46
C HIS A 186 27.91 15.77 -17.99
N ARG A 187 27.14 14.80 -18.51
CA ARG A 187 27.07 14.46 -19.93
C ARG A 187 26.21 15.45 -20.71
N LEU A 188 25.17 15.98 -20.06
CA LEU A 188 24.30 17.00 -20.64
C LEU A 188 25.04 18.32 -20.89
N ARG A 189 26.12 18.61 -20.15
CA ARG A 189 26.95 19.82 -20.34
C ARG A 189 27.56 19.95 -21.74
N ALA A 190 27.69 18.85 -22.48
CA ALA A 190 28.20 18.86 -23.85
C ALA A 190 27.31 19.68 -24.81
N ARG A 191 26.01 19.85 -24.52
CA ARG A 191 25.08 20.69 -25.30
C ARG A 191 24.26 21.56 -24.36
N LYS A 192 24.46 22.89 -24.42
CA LYS A 192 23.79 23.86 -23.52
C LYS A 192 22.26 23.73 -23.49
N SER A 193 21.63 23.47 -24.64
CA SER A 193 20.17 23.25 -24.72
C SER A 193 19.70 22.01 -23.96
N PHE A 194 20.45 20.91 -24.03
CA PHE A 194 20.15 19.68 -23.27
C PHE A 194 20.43 19.84 -21.78
N LEU A 195 21.46 20.62 -21.41
CA LEU A 195 21.68 20.99 -20.02
C LEU A 195 20.50 21.80 -19.47
N ALA A 196 20.04 22.83 -20.20
CA ALA A 196 18.90 23.65 -19.78
C ALA A 196 17.63 22.80 -19.61
N MET A 197 17.31 21.95 -20.59
CA MET A 197 16.17 21.03 -20.49
C MET A 197 16.32 20.02 -19.35
N GLY A 198 17.52 19.47 -19.16
CA GLY A 198 17.79 18.54 -18.06
C GLY A 198 17.65 19.19 -16.69
N VAL A 199 18.11 20.43 -16.51
CA VAL A 199 17.93 21.20 -15.28
C VAL A 199 16.45 21.53 -15.06
N LEU A 200 15.73 21.91 -16.11
CA LEU A 200 14.29 22.18 -16.02
C LEU A 200 13.53 20.93 -15.56
N LEU A 201 13.74 19.78 -16.20
CA LEU A 201 13.09 18.52 -15.83
C LEU A 201 13.53 18.00 -14.46
N LEU A 202 14.75 18.32 -14.03
CA LEU A 202 15.25 18.00 -12.71
C LEU A 202 14.56 18.83 -11.64
N LEU A 203 14.38 20.15 -11.85
CA LEU A 203 13.85 21.06 -10.82
C LEU A 203 12.33 21.15 -10.82
N ALA A 204 11.67 21.01 -11.98
CA ALA A 204 10.23 21.24 -12.11
C ALA A 204 9.37 20.37 -11.17
N PRO A 205 9.59 19.05 -11.00
CA PRO A 205 8.81 18.24 -10.07
C PRO A 205 8.99 18.68 -8.60
N TRP A 206 10.18 19.13 -8.22
CA TRP A 206 10.49 19.55 -6.85
C TRP A 206 9.88 20.91 -6.53
N VAL A 207 9.98 21.87 -7.47
CA VAL A 207 9.34 23.17 -7.35
C VAL A 207 7.81 23.01 -7.33
N ALA A 208 7.24 22.21 -8.22
CA ALA A 208 5.81 21.92 -8.24
C ALA A 208 5.35 21.20 -6.96
N GLY A 209 6.10 20.19 -6.50
CA GLY A 209 5.82 19.47 -5.26
C GLY A 209 5.79 20.39 -4.05
N LEU A 210 6.75 21.30 -3.92
CA LEU A 210 6.78 22.30 -2.85
C LEU A 210 5.66 23.33 -2.98
N ALA A 211 5.38 23.82 -4.17
CA ALA A 211 4.35 24.83 -4.41
C ALA A 211 2.93 24.28 -4.17
N LEU A 212 2.69 23.01 -4.47
CA LEU A 212 1.42 22.33 -4.26
C LEU A 212 1.31 21.64 -2.90
N LYS A 213 2.39 21.64 -2.10
CA LYS A 213 2.36 21.05 -0.75
C LYS A 213 1.35 21.82 0.10
N ASN A 214 0.41 21.09 0.70
CA ASN A 214 -0.69 21.64 1.50
C ASN A 214 -1.72 22.46 0.70
N HIS A 215 -1.73 22.38 -0.62
CA HIS A 215 -2.84 22.92 -1.41
C HIS A 215 -4.11 22.10 -1.14
N ALA A 216 -5.17 22.75 -0.68
CA ALA A 216 -6.46 22.13 -0.41
C ALA A 216 -7.25 21.97 -1.72
N TRP A 217 -7.15 20.79 -2.34
CA TRP A 217 -7.91 20.41 -3.53
C TRP A 217 -9.38 20.06 -3.24
N THR A 218 -9.70 19.88 -1.98
CA THR A 218 -10.99 19.42 -1.47
C THR A 218 -11.37 20.28 -0.28
N SER A 219 -12.67 20.42 -0.05
CA SER A 219 -13.19 21.26 1.03
C SER A 219 -14.18 20.50 1.92
N PRO A 220 -14.37 20.92 3.18
CA PRO A 220 -15.35 20.31 4.08
C PRO A 220 -16.76 20.27 3.47
N SER A 221 -17.40 19.10 3.50
CA SER A 221 -18.80 18.91 3.06
C SER A 221 -19.81 18.97 4.22
N GLY A 222 -19.33 19.11 5.45
CA GLY A 222 -20.17 19.20 6.64
C GLY A 222 -19.38 19.49 7.92
N PRO A 223 -20.06 19.51 9.08
CA PRO A 223 -19.41 19.69 10.37
C PRO A 223 -18.50 18.48 10.72
N PRO A 224 -17.50 18.67 11.60
CA PRO A 224 -16.70 17.57 12.11
C PRO A 224 -17.56 16.50 12.81
N LEU A 225 -17.21 15.24 12.63
CA LEU A 225 -17.79 14.09 13.31
C LEU A 225 -16.84 13.58 14.39
N LYS A 226 -17.36 13.35 15.58
CA LYS A 226 -16.60 12.74 16.68
C LYS A 226 -16.43 11.25 16.44
N VAL A 227 -15.21 10.75 16.59
CA VAL A 227 -14.85 9.35 16.35
C VAL A 227 -14.38 8.70 17.65
N ALA A 228 -14.85 7.48 17.91
CA ALA A 228 -14.32 6.56 18.91
C ALA A 228 -13.86 5.26 18.20
N ALA A 229 -12.56 5.10 18.00
CA ALA A 229 -11.98 3.90 17.39
C ALA A 229 -11.44 2.96 18.47
N MET A 230 -11.98 1.74 18.52
CA MET A 230 -11.69 0.75 19.57
C MET A 230 -10.50 -0.13 19.17
N GLN A 231 -9.55 -0.31 20.08
CA GLN A 231 -8.41 -1.21 19.92
C GLN A 231 -8.45 -2.28 21.02
N GLY A 232 -8.90 -3.48 20.68
CA GLY A 232 -9.14 -4.56 21.65
C GLY A 232 -7.87 -5.24 22.18
N ASN A 233 -6.80 -5.22 21.39
CA ASN A 233 -5.55 -5.94 21.62
C ASN A 233 -5.76 -7.44 21.90
N ILE A 234 -6.61 -8.08 21.09
CA ILE A 234 -6.89 -9.51 21.23
C ILE A 234 -5.78 -10.30 20.54
N GLU A 235 -5.12 -11.21 21.25
CA GLU A 235 -4.07 -12.05 20.64
C GLU A 235 -4.62 -12.93 19.52
N GLN A 236 -3.81 -13.13 18.47
CA GLN A 236 -4.23 -13.89 17.30
C GLN A 236 -4.56 -15.35 17.60
N SER A 237 -3.88 -15.95 18.59
CA SER A 237 -4.13 -17.31 19.09
C SER A 237 -5.51 -17.47 19.73
N MET A 238 -6.01 -16.43 20.39
CA MET A 238 -7.30 -16.44 21.09
C MET A 238 -8.47 -16.02 20.19
N LYS A 239 -8.19 -15.34 19.07
CA LYS A 239 -9.21 -14.71 18.24
C LYS A 239 -10.31 -15.68 17.77
N TRP A 240 -9.92 -16.90 17.44
CA TRP A 240 -10.81 -17.94 16.93
C TRP A 240 -11.15 -19.04 17.94
N ASP A 241 -10.76 -18.85 19.22
CA ASP A 241 -11.11 -19.78 20.28
C ASP A 241 -12.59 -19.61 20.68
N PRO A 242 -13.45 -20.62 20.48
CA PRO A 242 -14.86 -20.53 20.85
C PRO A 242 -15.08 -20.24 22.34
N GLN A 243 -14.15 -20.63 23.22
CA GLN A 243 -14.25 -20.36 24.66
C GLN A 243 -14.04 -18.87 24.97
N LYS A 244 -13.32 -18.14 24.11
CA LYS A 244 -13.03 -16.71 24.26
C LYS A 244 -14.07 -15.82 23.59
N LEU A 245 -15.02 -16.39 22.84
CA LEU A 245 -16.01 -15.62 22.09
C LEU A 245 -16.77 -14.62 22.98
N ASN A 246 -17.33 -15.09 24.09
CA ASN A 246 -18.11 -14.25 24.99
C ASN A 246 -17.26 -13.14 25.61
N ASP A 247 -16.00 -13.44 25.96
CA ASP A 247 -15.06 -12.45 26.49
C ASP A 247 -14.75 -11.37 25.45
N GLN A 248 -14.56 -11.75 24.18
CA GLN A 248 -14.29 -10.81 23.08
C GLN A 248 -15.50 -9.92 22.77
N LEU A 249 -16.71 -10.48 22.75
CA LEU A 249 -17.94 -9.69 22.57
C LEU A 249 -18.16 -8.75 23.77
N ALA A 250 -18.02 -9.26 25.00
CA ALA A 250 -18.15 -8.44 26.20
C ALA A 250 -17.11 -7.31 26.22
N LEU A 251 -15.88 -7.57 25.78
CA LEU A 251 -14.83 -6.56 25.68
C LEU A 251 -15.25 -5.35 24.83
N TYR A 252 -15.62 -5.58 23.57
CA TYR A 252 -15.99 -4.48 22.67
C TYR A 252 -17.29 -3.79 23.09
N ARG A 253 -18.27 -4.54 23.61
CA ARG A 253 -19.48 -4.00 24.22
C ARG A 253 -19.14 -3.05 25.37
N ASP A 254 -18.35 -3.51 26.34
CA ASP A 254 -18.06 -2.76 27.56
C ASP A 254 -17.18 -1.53 27.27
N MET A 255 -16.23 -1.64 26.34
CA MET A 255 -15.47 -0.50 25.82
C MET A 255 -16.40 0.55 25.20
N THR A 256 -17.39 0.12 24.42
CA THR A 256 -18.36 1.00 23.78
C THR A 256 -19.35 1.62 24.77
N PHE A 257 -19.80 0.87 25.77
CA PHE A 257 -20.70 1.38 26.81
C PHE A 257 -20.04 2.43 27.69
N ARG A 258 -18.75 2.26 27.98
CA ARG A 258 -17.95 3.20 28.79
C ARG A 258 -17.35 4.34 27.98
N SER A 259 -17.50 4.32 26.64
CA SER A 259 -16.89 5.34 25.80
C SER A 259 -17.56 6.69 25.94
N GLN A 260 -16.79 7.74 25.65
CA GLN A 260 -17.36 9.07 25.40
C GLN A 260 -18.39 9.00 24.26
N GLN A 261 -19.29 9.98 24.23
CA GLN A 261 -20.25 10.10 23.14
C GLN A 261 -19.50 10.49 21.86
N ALA A 262 -19.75 9.76 20.78
CA ALA A 262 -19.15 9.95 19.46
C ALA A 262 -20.22 9.78 18.39
N ASP A 263 -20.01 10.36 17.21
CA ASP A 263 -20.88 10.20 16.05
C ASP A 263 -20.59 8.88 15.32
N LEU A 264 -19.32 8.47 15.29
CA LEU A 264 -18.84 7.24 14.67
C LEU A 264 -18.09 6.38 15.69
N ILE A 265 -18.58 5.17 15.95
CA ILE A 265 -17.91 4.15 16.75
C ILE A 265 -17.36 3.11 15.79
N VAL A 266 -16.06 2.84 15.85
CA VAL A 266 -15.39 1.94 14.88
C VAL A 266 -14.69 0.81 15.60
N TRP A 267 -15.04 -0.42 15.24
CA TRP A 267 -14.34 -1.63 15.66
C TRP A 267 -13.50 -2.20 14.51
N PRO A 268 -12.36 -2.85 14.81
CA PRO A 268 -11.40 -3.27 13.79
C PRO A 268 -11.87 -4.53 13.03
N GLU A 269 -11.00 -5.01 12.14
CA GLU A 269 -11.24 -6.20 11.33
C GLU A 269 -11.53 -7.45 12.19
N THR A 270 -12.68 -8.08 11.92
CA THR A 270 -13.13 -9.27 12.62
C THR A 270 -13.17 -9.07 14.14
N ALA A 271 -13.71 -7.94 14.60
CA ALA A 271 -13.96 -7.66 16.02
C ALA A 271 -15.10 -8.53 16.59
N VAL A 272 -16.00 -8.98 15.72
CA VAL A 272 -17.04 -9.97 16.01
C VAL A 272 -16.62 -11.29 15.37
N PRO A 273 -16.01 -12.23 16.11
CA PRO A 273 -15.38 -13.42 15.54
C PRO A 273 -16.38 -14.58 15.31
N VAL A 274 -17.61 -14.24 14.94
CA VAL A 274 -18.67 -15.18 14.55
C VAL A 274 -19.38 -14.64 13.31
N LEU A 275 -20.08 -15.52 12.59
CA LEU A 275 -20.86 -15.14 11.42
C LEU A 275 -21.88 -14.05 11.79
N LYS A 276 -22.06 -13.08 10.89
CA LYS A 276 -23.00 -11.97 11.08
C LYS A 276 -24.39 -12.44 11.46
N GLU A 277 -24.90 -13.50 10.82
CA GLU A 277 -26.22 -14.08 11.14
C GLU A 277 -26.28 -14.61 12.58
N SER A 278 -25.19 -15.21 13.09
CA SER A 278 -25.11 -15.69 14.48
C SER A 278 -24.99 -14.56 15.50
N ALA A 279 -24.51 -13.39 15.07
CA ALA A 279 -24.36 -12.20 15.91
C ALA A 279 -25.52 -11.21 15.80
N GLU A 280 -26.59 -11.53 15.05
CA GLU A 280 -27.65 -10.57 14.71
C GLU A 280 -28.29 -9.92 15.94
N GLY A 281 -28.62 -10.72 16.97
CA GLY A 281 -29.17 -10.20 18.22
C GLY A 281 -28.20 -9.27 18.97
N TYR A 282 -26.91 -9.62 18.98
CA TYR A 282 -25.86 -8.80 19.60
C TYR A 282 -25.63 -7.49 18.83
N LEU A 283 -25.51 -7.56 17.51
CA LEU A 283 -25.35 -6.39 16.64
C LEU A 283 -26.57 -5.48 16.68
N SER A 284 -27.78 -6.03 16.76
CA SER A 284 -29.01 -5.25 16.91
C SER A 284 -29.06 -4.50 18.24
N MET A 285 -28.65 -5.15 19.34
CA MET A 285 -28.55 -4.51 20.65
C MET A 285 -27.52 -3.37 20.64
N MET A 286 -26.33 -3.63 20.08
CA MET A 286 -25.29 -2.61 19.95
C MET A 286 -25.69 -1.46 19.02
N GLY A 287 -26.40 -1.77 17.93
CA GLY A 287 -26.95 -0.79 17.00
C GLY A 287 -27.99 0.11 17.64
N LYS A 288 -28.91 -0.45 18.44
CA LYS A 288 -29.86 0.33 19.23
C LYS A 288 -29.16 1.25 20.21
N PHE A 289 -28.17 0.75 20.95
CA PHE A 289 -27.37 1.57 21.85
C PHE A 289 -26.66 2.72 21.12
N ALA A 290 -26.07 2.44 19.95
CA ALA A 290 -25.45 3.47 19.12
C ALA A 290 -26.47 4.51 18.65
N ALA A 291 -27.62 4.08 18.13
CA ALA A 291 -28.70 4.95 17.66
C ALA A 291 -29.25 5.85 18.77
N ASP A 292 -29.49 5.30 19.98
CA ASP A 292 -29.98 6.03 21.15
C ASP A 292 -28.98 7.13 21.59
N ARG A 293 -27.68 6.96 21.32
CA ARG A 293 -26.63 7.98 21.55
C ARG A 293 -26.37 8.89 20.34
N GLY A 294 -27.14 8.74 19.26
CA GLY A 294 -26.96 9.49 18.02
C GLY A 294 -25.75 9.07 17.19
N ALA A 295 -25.28 7.83 17.32
CA ALA A 295 -24.07 7.32 16.70
C ALA A 295 -24.34 6.22 15.66
N ALA A 296 -23.38 6.00 14.77
CA ALA A 296 -23.28 4.79 13.96
C ALA A 296 -22.14 3.89 14.49
N LEU A 297 -22.36 2.58 14.52
CA LEU A 297 -21.35 1.58 14.83
C LEU A 297 -20.93 0.88 13.53
N ILE A 298 -19.64 0.93 13.22
CA ILE A 298 -19.03 0.26 12.07
C ILE A 298 -18.08 -0.82 12.58
N THR A 299 -18.27 -2.07 12.17
CA THR A 299 -17.48 -3.20 12.70
C THR A 299 -17.14 -4.24 11.65
N GLY A 300 -15.95 -4.83 11.76
CA GLY A 300 -15.57 -6.01 11.00
C GLY A 300 -16.24 -7.28 11.51
N VAL A 301 -16.85 -8.05 10.62
CA VAL A 301 -17.55 -9.30 10.91
C VAL A 301 -17.49 -10.25 9.70
N PRO A 302 -17.24 -11.56 9.88
CA PRO A 302 -17.38 -12.55 8.82
C PRO A 302 -18.84 -12.67 8.37
N VAL A 303 -19.08 -12.71 7.07
CA VAL A 303 -20.43 -12.80 6.48
C VAL A 303 -20.54 -14.07 5.65
N ARG A 304 -21.67 -14.77 5.76
CA ARG A 304 -21.94 -15.95 4.96
C ARG A 304 -23.14 -15.69 4.06
N GLU A 305 -22.95 -15.81 2.76
CA GLU A 305 -24.04 -15.70 1.79
C GLU A 305 -24.32 -17.04 1.10
N PRO A 306 -25.60 -17.43 0.95
CA PRO A 306 -25.95 -18.60 0.17
C PRO A 306 -25.61 -18.36 -1.30
N THR A 307 -25.03 -19.36 -1.95
CA THR A 307 -24.94 -19.40 -3.41
C THR A 307 -26.25 -20.01 -3.94
N GLY A 308 -26.69 -19.60 -5.13
CA GLY A 308 -27.89 -20.15 -5.78
C GLY A 308 -27.86 -21.66 -6.08
N ARG A 309 -26.82 -22.39 -5.63
CA ARG A 309 -26.64 -23.84 -5.76
C ARG A 309 -26.72 -24.60 -4.43
N GLY A 310 -27.15 -23.95 -3.35
CA GLY A 310 -27.24 -24.58 -2.02
C GLY A 310 -25.90 -24.69 -1.28
N GLU A 311 -24.85 -24.05 -1.80
CA GLU A 311 -23.57 -23.89 -1.09
C GLU A 311 -23.54 -22.53 -0.39
N TYR A 312 -22.52 -22.27 0.42
CA TYR A 312 -22.31 -20.97 1.05
C TYR A 312 -20.95 -20.40 0.64
N ARG A 313 -20.87 -19.07 0.56
CA ARG A 313 -19.61 -18.34 0.45
C ARG A 313 -19.40 -17.52 1.71
N TYR A 314 -18.16 -17.52 2.18
CA TYR A 314 -17.73 -16.74 3.31
C TYR A 314 -16.99 -15.51 2.82
N TYR A 315 -17.23 -14.37 3.46
CA TYR A 315 -16.59 -13.10 3.15
C TYR A 315 -16.02 -12.48 4.42
N ASN A 316 -14.84 -11.87 4.29
CA ASN A 316 -14.35 -10.92 5.29
C ASN A 316 -15.10 -9.61 5.08
N GLY A 317 -15.93 -9.20 6.05
CA GLY A 317 -16.87 -8.11 5.87
C GLY A 317 -16.72 -6.97 6.90
N ILE A 318 -17.26 -5.81 6.53
CA ILE A 318 -17.54 -4.68 7.42
C ILE A 318 -19.03 -4.39 7.34
N THR A 319 -19.69 -4.18 8.47
CA THR A 319 -21.11 -3.80 8.51
C THR A 319 -21.32 -2.57 9.37
N VAL A 320 -22.36 -1.81 9.05
CA VAL A 320 -22.81 -0.64 9.82
C VAL A 320 -24.14 -0.95 10.51
N THR A 321 -24.30 -0.46 11.73
CA THR A 321 -25.56 -0.48 12.49
C THR A 321 -25.73 0.83 13.28
N GLY A 322 -26.93 1.11 13.80
CA GLY A 322 -27.26 2.40 14.43
C GLY A 322 -27.67 3.45 13.39
N GLN A 323 -27.10 4.67 13.44
CA GLN A 323 -27.36 5.73 12.45
C GLN A 323 -26.59 5.55 11.13
N GLY A 324 -26.73 4.38 10.51
CA GLY A 324 -26.08 4.06 9.25
C GLY A 324 -26.45 2.67 8.73
N ASP A 325 -26.05 2.36 7.52
CA ASP A 325 -26.31 1.09 6.85
C ASP A 325 -25.18 0.67 5.91
N GLY A 326 -25.33 -0.52 5.35
CA GLY A 326 -24.39 -1.09 4.40
C GLY A 326 -23.58 -2.24 4.99
N THR A 327 -23.19 -3.14 4.08
CA THR A 327 -22.22 -4.20 4.35
C THR A 327 -21.28 -4.27 3.16
N TYR A 328 -19.98 -4.24 3.45
CA TYR A 328 -18.92 -4.35 2.45
C TYR A 328 -18.18 -5.66 2.63
N PHE A 329 -17.86 -6.33 1.52
CA PHE A 329 -17.09 -7.55 1.42
C PHE A 329 -15.72 -7.27 0.79
N LYS A 330 -14.66 -7.77 1.43
CA LYS A 330 -13.29 -7.62 0.96
C LYS A 330 -13.11 -8.11 -0.48
N GLN A 331 -12.60 -7.26 -1.35
CA GLN A 331 -12.34 -7.52 -2.77
C GLN A 331 -10.90 -7.98 -3.03
N LYS A 332 -9.90 -7.41 -2.32
CA LYS A 332 -8.48 -7.82 -2.45
C LYS A 332 -8.06 -8.68 -1.26
N LEU A 333 -8.03 -9.99 -1.50
CA LEU A 333 -7.64 -10.97 -0.49
C LEU A 333 -6.11 -11.14 -0.42
N VAL A 334 -5.61 -11.41 0.79
CA VAL A 334 -4.19 -11.69 1.03
C VAL A 334 -3.87 -13.14 0.63
N PRO A 335 -2.92 -13.37 -0.31
CA PRO A 335 -2.48 -14.72 -0.68
C PRO A 335 -1.90 -15.47 0.53
N PHE A 336 -2.22 -16.76 0.64
CA PHE A 336 -1.83 -17.68 1.72
C PHE A 336 -2.36 -17.36 3.12
N GLY A 337 -2.95 -16.18 3.34
CA GLY A 337 -3.65 -15.83 4.58
C GLY A 337 -5.16 -16.02 4.50
N GLU A 338 -5.78 -15.51 3.44
CA GLU A 338 -7.25 -15.49 3.25
C GLU A 338 -7.74 -16.41 2.14
N TYR A 339 -6.82 -16.85 1.28
CA TYR A 339 -7.05 -17.90 0.29
C TYR A 339 -5.72 -18.58 -0.06
N VAL A 340 -5.77 -19.82 -0.54
CA VAL A 340 -4.58 -20.56 -0.99
C VAL A 340 -4.50 -20.52 -2.52
N PRO A 341 -3.51 -19.82 -3.13
CA PRO A 341 -3.28 -19.94 -4.56
C PRO A 341 -3.00 -21.39 -4.95
N LEU A 342 -3.57 -21.89 -6.04
CA LEU A 342 -3.41 -23.30 -6.45
C LEU A 342 -3.78 -24.29 -5.33
N GLN A 343 -4.89 -24.03 -4.63
CA GLN A 343 -5.32 -24.81 -3.46
C GLN A 343 -5.30 -26.33 -3.67
N ASP A 344 -5.65 -26.81 -4.87
CA ASP A 344 -5.69 -28.24 -5.20
C ASP A 344 -4.30 -28.92 -5.12
N LEU A 345 -3.22 -28.14 -5.21
CA LEU A 345 -1.84 -28.61 -5.12
C LEU A 345 -1.20 -28.33 -3.76
N LEU A 346 -1.58 -27.22 -3.11
CA LEU A 346 -0.86 -26.71 -1.93
C LEU A 346 -1.52 -27.05 -0.59
N ARG A 347 -2.84 -27.24 -0.54
CA ARG A 347 -3.55 -27.53 0.71
C ARG A 347 -3.11 -28.89 1.26
N GLY A 348 -2.86 -28.98 2.57
CA GLY A 348 -2.38 -30.20 3.23
C GLY A 348 -0.86 -30.41 3.21
N LEU A 349 -0.06 -29.54 2.58
CA LEU A 349 1.41 -29.66 2.59
C LEU A 349 2.02 -29.21 3.92
N ILE A 350 1.58 -28.08 4.46
CA ILE A 350 2.03 -27.51 5.74
C ILE A 350 0.88 -26.79 6.44
N SER A 351 0.89 -26.76 7.78
CA SER A 351 -0.15 -26.11 8.61
C SER A 351 -0.44 -24.66 8.22
N PHE A 352 0.56 -23.93 7.70
CA PHE A 352 0.41 -22.56 7.22
C PHE A 352 -0.59 -22.42 6.06
N PHE A 353 -0.79 -23.45 5.23
CA PHE A 353 -1.74 -23.41 4.12
C PHE A 353 -3.17 -23.80 4.52
N ASP A 354 -3.38 -24.19 5.78
CA ASP A 354 -4.66 -24.67 6.29
C ASP A 354 -5.21 -23.77 7.42
N LEU A 355 -4.90 -22.47 7.37
CA LEU A 355 -5.38 -21.50 8.35
C LEU A 355 -6.92 -21.38 8.34
N PRO A 356 -7.59 -21.16 9.49
CA PRO A 356 -9.06 -21.10 9.59
C PRO A 356 -9.74 -20.06 8.70
N MET A 357 -9.00 -19.08 8.18
CA MET A 357 -9.45 -17.97 7.32
C MET A 357 -9.14 -18.18 5.84
N SER A 358 -8.57 -19.31 5.44
CA SER A 358 -7.99 -19.52 4.11
C SER A 358 -8.99 -19.87 3.00
N ASP A 359 -10.29 -19.62 3.20
CA ASP A 359 -11.37 -19.98 2.27
C ASP A 359 -12.38 -18.84 2.08
N PHE A 360 -11.93 -17.58 2.17
CA PHE A 360 -12.79 -16.45 1.84
C PHE A 360 -12.98 -16.27 0.34
N ALA A 361 -14.20 -15.90 -0.04
CA ALA A 361 -14.53 -15.44 -1.37
C ALA A 361 -14.23 -13.94 -1.52
N ARG A 362 -13.94 -13.54 -2.76
CA ARG A 362 -13.77 -12.12 -3.13
C ARG A 362 -15.13 -11.44 -3.24
N GLY A 363 -15.26 -10.27 -2.64
CA GLY A 363 -16.43 -9.41 -2.77
C GLY A 363 -16.71 -8.99 -4.22
N PRO A 364 -17.98 -8.69 -4.57
CA PRO A 364 -18.37 -8.16 -5.89
C PRO A 364 -17.67 -6.82 -6.20
N ASN A 365 -17.52 -6.45 -7.48
CA ASN A 365 -16.83 -5.22 -7.89
C ASN A 365 -17.68 -3.94 -7.74
N ASP A 366 -19.00 -4.08 -7.74
CA ASP A 366 -20.03 -3.04 -7.80
C ASP A 366 -20.69 -2.77 -6.44
N GLN A 367 -19.95 -3.01 -5.36
CA GLN A 367 -20.45 -2.79 -4.00
C GLN A 367 -20.67 -1.30 -3.71
N ALA A 368 -21.79 -1.02 -3.04
CA ALA A 368 -22.07 0.30 -2.51
C ALA A 368 -21.07 0.65 -1.39
N LEU A 369 -20.86 1.95 -1.18
CA LEU A 369 -20.13 2.46 -0.02
C LEU A 369 -20.96 2.25 1.26
N LEU A 370 -20.29 2.33 2.41
CA LEU A 370 -20.99 2.35 3.68
C LEU A 370 -21.63 3.72 3.89
N GLN A 371 -22.82 3.77 4.50
CA GLN A 371 -23.44 5.03 4.90
C GLN A 371 -23.45 5.14 6.42
N ALA A 372 -23.00 6.27 6.94
CA ALA A 372 -23.09 6.57 8.36
C ALA A 372 -23.25 8.08 8.55
N LYS A 373 -24.18 8.49 9.43
CA LYS A 373 -24.43 9.90 9.74
C LYS A 373 -24.75 10.77 8.50
N GLY A 374 -25.31 10.15 7.45
CA GLY A 374 -25.65 10.82 6.18
C GLY A 374 -24.49 10.99 5.20
N TYR A 375 -23.32 10.44 5.49
CA TYR A 375 -22.13 10.51 4.64
C TYR A 375 -21.73 9.15 4.08
N HIS A 376 -21.10 9.17 2.90
CA HIS A 376 -20.55 7.98 2.27
C HIS A 376 -19.12 7.72 2.76
N ILE A 377 -18.86 6.52 3.23
CA ILE A 377 -17.56 6.09 3.76
C ILE A 377 -16.99 5.01 2.86
N ALA A 378 -15.80 5.24 2.30
CA ALA A 378 -15.06 4.24 1.54
C ALA A 378 -14.39 3.23 2.48
N PRO A 379 -14.83 1.95 2.48
CA PRO A 379 -14.25 0.93 3.34
C PRO A 379 -13.02 0.26 2.70
N PHE A 380 -11.99 0.04 3.51
CA PHE A 380 -10.82 -0.75 3.15
C PHE A 380 -10.51 -1.76 4.25
N ILE A 381 -10.56 -3.05 3.93
CA ILE A 381 -10.21 -4.10 4.89
C ILE A 381 -8.73 -4.42 4.75
N CYS A 382 -7.95 -4.08 5.78
CA CYS A 382 -6.55 -4.47 5.91
C CYS A 382 -5.73 -4.09 4.65
N TYR A 383 -5.18 -5.11 3.98
CA TYR A 383 -4.30 -4.99 2.81
C TYR A 383 -4.91 -4.28 1.59
N GLU A 384 -6.21 -4.01 1.56
CA GLU A 384 -6.84 -3.27 0.45
C GLU A 384 -6.31 -1.85 0.28
N VAL A 385 -5.93 -1.20 1.39
CA VAL A 385 -5.48 0.19 1.39
C VAL A 385 -4.16 0.39 0.63
N VAL A 386 -3.38 -0.68 0.41
CA VAL A 386 -2.09 -0.57 -0.27
C VAL A 386 -2.19 -0.58 -1.79
N TYR A 387 -3.38 -0.80 -2.36
CA TYR A 387 -3.61 -0.80 -3.80
C TYR A 387 -4.09 0.60 -4.28
N PRO A 388 -3.24 1.39 -4.96
CA PRO A 388 -3.57 2.80 -5.17
C PRO A 388 -4.81 3.05 -6.02
N GLU A 389 -4.89 2.39 -7.18
CA GLU A 389 -6.00 2.55 -8.13
C GLU A 389 -7.32 1.99 -7.59
N PHE A 390 -7.24 0.95 -6.75
CA PHE A 390 -8.38 0.37 -6.08
C PHE A 390 -8.96 1.36 -5.05
N ALA A 391 -8.08 1.88 -4.18
CA ALA A 391 -8.46 2.85 -3.18
C ALA A 391 -9.00 4.14 -3.81
N ALA A 392 -8.39 4.64 -4.88
CA ALA A 392 -8.86 5.80 -5.62
C ALA A 392 -10.29 5.61 -6.16
N GLY A 393 -10.64 4.39 -6.60
CA GLY A 393 -11.97 4.08 -7.12
C GLY A 393 -13.09 4.24 -6.09
N LEU A 394 -12.87 3.74 -4.87
CA LEU A 394 -13.81 3.90 -3.75
C LEU A 394 -13.79 5.34 -3.19
N SER A 395 -12.60 5.94 -3.10
CA SER A 395 -12.41 7.27 -2.52
C SER A 395 -13.13 8.37 -3.30
N ALA A 396 -13.18 8.27 -4.64
CA ALA A 396 -13.81 9.26 -5.51
C ALA A 396 -15.33 9.41 -5.32
N GLN A 397 -15.98 8.45 -4.66
CA GLN A 397 -17.42 8.48 -4.40
C GLN A 397 -17.74 8.72 -2.92
N SER A 398 -16.72 9.00 -2.10
CA SER A 398 -16.84 9.04 -0.64
C SER A 398 -16.55 10.41 -0.05
N ASP A 399 -17.11 10.66 1.13
CA ASP A 399 -16.82 11.82 1.97
C ASP A 399 -15.68 11.55 2.97
N LEU A 400 -15.54 10.29 3.39
CA LEU A 400 -14.55 9.82 4.36
C LEU A 400 -13.94 8.49 3.92
N LEU A 401 -12.71 8.23 4.34
CA LEU A 401 -12.07 6.93 4.20
C LEU A 401 -12.11 6.19 5.54
N LEU A 402 -12.33 4.88 5.50
CA LEU A 402 -12.26 4.01 6.65
C LEU A 402 -11.39 2.81 6.32
N THR A 403 -10.39 2.54 7.13
CA THR A 403 -9.69 1.26 7.10
C THR A 403 -9.81 0.55 8.44
N VAL A 404 -10.27 -0.70 8.40
CA VAL A 404 -10.24 -1.60 9.55
C VAL A 404 -9.24 -2.71 9.27
N SER A 405 -8.39 -3.04 10.24
CA SER A 405 -7.31 -4.00 10.02
C SER A 405 -6.96 -4.79 11.27
N ASN A 406 -6.39 -5.98 11.06
CA ASN A 406 -5.72 -6.76 12.08
C ASN A 406 -4.23 -6.89 11.75
N ASP A 407 -3.42 -5.90 12.17
CA ASP A 407 -1.98 -5.88 11.93
C ASP A 407 -1.19 -6.88 12.80
N THR A 408 -1.85 -7.68 13.66
CA THR A 408 -1.20 -8.69 14.51
C THR A 408 -0.29 -9.60 13.70
N TRP A 409 -0.70 -9.95 12.49
CA TRP A 409 0.04 -10.81 11.56
C TRP A 409 1.46 -10.33 11.24
N PHE A 410 1.73 -9.03 11.34
CA PHE A 410 3.06 -8.45 11.12
C PHE A 410 3.94 -8.47 12.37
N GLY A 411 3.34 -8.66 13.56
CA GLY A 411 3.99 -8.65 14.86
C GLY A 411 4.67 -7.32 15.21
N THR A 412 5.56 -7.35 16.21
CA THR A 412 6.35 -6.19 16.66
C THR A 412 7.51 -5.95 15.69
N SER A 413 7.20 -5.43 14.51
CA SER A 413 8.13 -5.22 13.41
C SER A 413 7.82 -3.91 12.66
N ILE A 414 8.55 -3.66 11.56
CA ILE A 414 8.32 -2.49 10.70
C ILE A 414 7.07 -2.63 9.80
N GLY A 415 6.46 -3.82 9.71
CA GLY A 415 5.33 -4.09 8.82
C GLY A 415 4.11 -3.17 9.03
N PRO A 416 3.57 -3.03 10.27
CA PRO A 416 2.45 -2.13 10.54
C PRO A 416 2.76 -0.66 10.25
N LEU A 417 4.02 -0.26 10.43
CA LEU A 417 4.47 1.12 10.22
C LEU A 417 4.55 1.45 8.72
N GLN A 418 5.06 0.52 7.92
CA GLN A 418 5.00 0.63 6.46
C GLN A 418 3.54 0.63 5.96
N HIS A 419 2.68 -0.22 6.53
CA HIS A 419 1.25 -0.27 6.20
C HIS A 419 0.55 1.07 6.48
N LEU A 420 0.83 1.68 7.64
CA LEU A 420 0.33 3.01 8.02
C LEU A 420 0.77 4.09 7.02
N GLN A 421 2.04 4.12 6.63
CA GLN A 421 2.56 5.09 5.65
C GLN A 421 1.80 5.03 4.31
N MET A 422 1.41 3.83 3.87
CA MET A 422 0.60 3.65 2.66
C MET A 422 -0.84 4.13 2.84
N ALA A 423 -1.43 3.91 4.02
CA ALA A 423 -2.75 4.42 4.37
C ALA A 423 -2.78 5.96 4.41
N GLN A 424 -1.73 6.58 4.97
CA GLN A 424 -1.56 8.04 4.94
C GLN A 424 -1.48 8.59 3.52
N MET A 425 -0.77 7.89 2.63
CA MET A 425 -0.70 8.28 1.22
C MET A 425 -2.09 8.27 0.55
N ARG A 426 -2.96 7.29 0.86
CA ARG A 426 -4.33 7.26 0.32
C ARG A 426 -5.12 8.50 0.73
N ALA A 427 -5.02 8.92 1.99
CA ALA A 427 -5.68 10.13 2.50
C ALA A 427 -5.18 11.38 1.78
N LEU A 428 -3.86 11.50 1.61
CA LEU A 428 -3.22 12.61 0.89
C LEU A 428 -3.66 12.68 -0.58
N GLU A 429 -3.65 11.57 -1.32
CA GLU A 429 -4.01 11.61 -2.74
C GLU A 429 -5.50 11.83 -2.96
N ALA A 430 -6.35 11.35 -2.05
CA ALA A 430 -7.80 11.51 -2.13
C ALA A 430 -8.26 12.87 -1.62
N GLY A 431 -7.44 13.58 -0.83
CA GLY A 431 -7.88 14.77 -0.11
C GLY A 431 -9.05 14.45 0.82
N ARG A 432 -8.98 13.34 1.56
CA ARG A 432 -10.04 12.84 2.45
C ARG A 432 -9.47 12.50 3.81
N TRP A 433 -10.25 12.74 4.86
CA TRP A 433 -9.94 12.21 6.19
C TRP A 433 -10.04 10.69 6.19
N MET A 434 -9.12 10.02 6.89
CA MET A 434 -9.15 8.58 7.09
C MET A 434 -9.23 8.22 8.57
N ILE A 435 -10.19 7.34 8.88
CA ILE A 435 -10.24 6.63 10.17
C ILE A 435 -9.54 5.28 9.98
N ARG A 436 -8.46 5.03 10.74
CA ARG A 436 -7.79 3.73 10.78
C ARG A 436 -8.00 3.08 12.14
N ALA A 437 -8.78 2.00 12.18
CA ALA A 437 -9.02 1.21 13.38
C ALA A 437 -8.34 -0.16 13.27
N THR A 438 -7.48 -0.49 14.23
CA THR A 438 -6.75 -1.76 14.22
C THR A 438 -6.91 -2.54 15.52
N ASN A 439 -6.75 -3.88 15.47
CA ASN A 439 -6.84 -4.70 16.68
C ASN A 439 -5.70 -4.42 17.67
N ASN A 440 -4.46 -4.30 17.18
CA ASN A 440 -3.25 -4.02 17.97
C ASN A 440 -2.17 -3.25 17.19
N GLY A 441 -2.47 -2.87 15.94
CA GLY A 441 -1.59 -2.10 15.08
C GLY A 441 -1.62 -0.62 15.45
N VAL A 442 -1.27 0.24 14.49
CA VAL A 442 -1.42 1.68 14.69
C VAL A 442 -2.86 2.08 14.37
N THR A 443 -3.62 2.39 15.42
CA THR A 443 -4.94 3.03 15.33
C THR A 443 -4.77 4.55 15.33
N ALA A 444 -5.27 5.22 14.30
CA ALA A 444 -5.01 6.63 14.04
C ALA A 444 -6.12 7.32 13.24
N LEU A 445 -6.18 8.64 13.36
CA LEU A 445 -6.92 9.53 12.45
C LEU A 445 -5.92 10.27 11.57
N ILE A 446 -6.22 10.34 10.27
CA ILE A 446 -5.34 10.93 9.27
C ILE A 446 -6.10 12.02 8.52
N ASP A 447 -5.49 13.21 8.41
CA ASP A 447 -6.08 14.34 7.72
C ASP A 447 -5.96 14.25 6.17
N PRO A 448 -6.63 15.13 5.41
CA PRO A 448 -6.55 15.17 3.94
C PRO A 448 -5.16 15.45 3.36
N PHE A 449 -4.18 15.79 4.20
CA PHE A 449 -2.78 16.01 3.82
C PHE A 449 -1.90 14.81 4.18
N GLY A 450 -2.48 13.68 4.62
CA GLY A 450 -1.77 12.46 4.98
C GLY A 450 -1.13 12.52 6.37
N ARG A 451 -1.44 13.50 7.21
CA ARG A 451 -0.84 13.68 8.53
C ARG A 451 -1.65 12.98 9.59
N ILE A 452 -0.97 12.34 10.53
CA ILE A 452 -1.62 11.75 11.70
C ILE A 452 -2.00 12.87 12.67
N THR A 453 -3.28 13.01 12.96
CA THR A 453 -3.79 14.03 13.90
C THR A 453 -3.87 13.48 15.32
N VAL A 454 -4.26 12.22 15.46
CA VAL A 454 -4.32 11.48 16.73
C VAL A 454 -3.93 10.04 16.46
N GLN A 455 -3.17 9.43 17.37
CA GLN A 455 -2.84 8.00 17.37
C GLN A 455 -2.78 7.46 18.80
N ILE A 456 -3.03 6.17 18.97
CA ILE A 456 -2.81 5.44 20.24
C ILE A 456 -1.68 4.42 20.10
N PRO A 457 -0.97 4.05 21.19
CA PRO A 457 0.12 3.09 21.14
C PRO A 457 -0.31 1.73 20.59
N GLN A 458 0.62 1.05 19.89
CA GLN A 458 0.43 -0.32 19.43
C GLN A 458 0.47 -1.30 20.61
N PHE A 459 -0.09 -2.49 20.43
CA PHE A 459 -0.03 -3.59 21.42
C PHE A 459 -0.62 -3.26 22.80
N GLU A 460 -1.45 -2.24 22.87
CA GLU A 460 -2.19 -1.83 24.06
C GLU A 460 -3.70 -1.87 23.79
N ARG A 461 -4.49 -2.14 24.82
CA ARG A 461 -5.94 -1.98 24.72
C ARG A 461 -6.28 -0.50 24.94
N GLY A 462 -7.03 0.10 24.03
CA GLY A 462 -7.34 1.52 24.10
C GLY A 462 -8.54 1.93 23.27
N VAL A 463 -8.99 3.16 23.49
CA VAL A 463 -9.99 3.83 22.65
C VAL A 463 -9.37 5.14 22.19
N LEU A 464 -9.26 5.31 20.87
CA LEU A 464 -8.86 6.57 20.28
C LEU A 464 -10.10 7.46 20.17
N TYR A 465 -10.00 8.70 20.67
CA TYR A 465 -10.99 9.75 20.47
C TYR A 465 -10.41 10.86 19.60
N GLY A 466 -11.22 11.41 18.71
CA GLY A 466 -10.85 12.56 17.89
C GLY A 466 -11.99 12.99 16.97
N GLU A 467 -11.69 13.86 16.02
CA GLU A 467 -12.66 14.38 15.06
C GLU A 467 -12.16 14.18 13.64
N VAL A 468 -13.08 13.90 12.73
CA VAL A 468 -12.83 13.85 11.28
C VAL A 468 -13.82 14.75 10.56
N VAL A 469 -13.42 15.30 9.43
CA VAL A 469 -14.28 16.20 8.66
C VAL A 469 -14.66 15.52 7.34
N PRO A 470 -15.96 15.32 7.06
CA PRO A 470 -16.40 14.88 5.73
C PRO A 470 -15.93 15.86 4.66
N MET A 471 -15.45 15.37 3.51
CA MET A 471 -14.87 16.20 2.44
C MET A 471 -15.59 15.96 1.11
N HIS A 472 -15.76 17.00 0.29
CA HIS A 472 -16.27 16.88 -1.08
C HIS A 472 -15.22 17.34 -2.12
N GLU A 473 -15.62 17.35 -3.39
CA GLU A 473 -14.76 17.62 -4.55
C GLU A 473 -13.70 16.52 -4.77
N LEU A 474 -13.00 16.54 -5.90
CA LEU A 474 -12.03 15.51 -6.26
C LEU A 474 -10.66 16.14 -6.47
N THR A 475 -9.62 15.46 -6.00
CA THR A 475 -8.26 15.78 -6.41
C THR A 475 -8.07 15.44 -7.90
N PRO A 476 -7.08 16.05 -8.59
CA PRO A 476 -6.79 15.69 -9.97
C PRO A 476 -6.50 14.19 -10.16
N TYR A 477 -5.85 13.55 -9.19
CA TYR A 477 -5.62 12.10 -9.20
C TYR A 477 -6.92 11.30 -9.14
N LEU A 478 -7.92 11.70 -8.34
CA LEU A 478 -9.21 10.99 -8.33
C LEU A 478 -10.00 11.17 -9.64
N HIS A 479 -9.83 12.30 -10.33
CA HIS A 479 -10.45 12.54 -11.64
C HIS A 479 -9.86 11.66 -12.75
N TRP A 480 -8.53 11.64 -12.88
CA TRP A 480 -7.85 11.04 -14.03
C TRP A 480 -7.20 9.69 -13.73
N ARG A 481 -7.03 9.37 -12.45
CA ARG A 481 -6.28 8.21 -11.95
C ARG A 481 -4.88 8.14 -12.56
N SER A 482 -4.34 6.95 -12.76
CA SER A 482 -3.02 6.75 -13.37
C SER A 482 -2.96 6.95 -14.89
N TRP A 483 -4.09 7.16 -15.58
CA TRP A 483 -4.16 7.14 -17.05
C TRP A 483 -3.24 8.13 -17.77
N PRO A 484 -3.18 9.43 -17.38
CA PRO A 484 -2.30 10.38 -18.06
C PRO A 484 -0.82 9.95 -18.01
N LEU A 485 -0.39 9.45 -16.85
CA LEU A 485 0.99 9.04 -16.64
C LEU A 485 1.31 7.71 -17.35
N ALA A 486 0.33 6.80 -17.44
CA ALA A 486 0.43 5.59 -18.25
C ALA A 486 0.63 5.93 -19.74
N ILE A 487 -0.12 6.89 -20.28
CA ILE A 487 0.04 7.38 -21.67
C ILE A 487 1.44 7.96 -21.88
N VAL A 488 1.91 8.82 -20.96
CA VAL A 488 3.28 9.36 -21.02
C VAL A 488 4.33 8.25 -21.05
N CYS A 489 4.20 7.23 -20.21
CA CYS A 489 5.13 6.10 -20.20
C CYS A 489 5.10 5.31 -21.52
N LEU A 490 3.92 5.04 -22.08
CA LEU A 490 3.78 4.36 -23.37
C LEU A 490 4.44 5.15 -24.51
N LEU A 491 4.25 6.48 -24.54
CA LEU A 491 4.90 7.34 -25.53
C LEU A 491 6.43 7.34 -25.39
N LEU A 492 6.94 7.39 -24.16
CA LEU A 492 8.38 7.33 -23.89
C LEU A 492 8.98 5.97 -24.31
N PHE A 493 8.30 4.86 -24.06
CA PHE A 493 8.73 3.55 -24.52
C PHE A 493 8.67 3.42 -26.04
N GLY A 494 7.57 3.85 -26.67
CA GLY A 494 7.42 3.83 -28.12
C GLY A 494 8.53 4.63 -28.81
N TRP A 495 8.81 5.83 -28.30
CA TRP A 495 9.90 6.66 -28.79
C TRP A 495 11.28 6.01 -28.58
N ALA A 496 11.55 5.46 -27.40
CA ALA A 496 12.82 4.78 -27.12
C ALA A 496 13.06 3.59 -28.07
N LEU A 497 12.02 2.79 -28.33
CA LEU A 497 12.08 1.63 -29.22
C LEU A 497 12.27 2.02 -30.69
N LEU A 498 11.51 3.00 -31.19
CA LEU A 498 11.64 3.48 -32.58
C LEU A 498 13.03 4.05 -32.83
N ALA A 499 13.51 4.87 -31.91
CA ALA A 499 14.79 5.53 -32.06
C ALA A 499 15.99 4.57 -31.88
N ALA A 500 15.81 3.45 -31.17
CA ALA A 500 16.80 2.37 -31.11
C ALA A 500 16.83 1.47 -32.37
N ARG A 501 15.74 1.42 -33.14
CA ARG A 501 15.72 0.73 -34.46
C ARG A 501 16.43 1.57 -35.51
N ILE A 502 16.13 2.87 -35.57
CA ILE A 502 16.73 3.80 -36.53
C ILE A 502 18.26 3.85 -36.38
N SER A 503 18.78 3.83 -35.16
CA SER A 503 20.22 3.82 -34.90
C SER A 503 20.95 2.51 -35.21
N LYS A 504 20.23 1.45 -35.60
CA LYS A 504 20.81 0.16 -36.02
C LYS A 504 20.75 -0.04 -37.54
N THR A 505 19.91 0.73 -38.22
CA THR A 505 19.74 0.71 -39.68
C THR A 505 20.61 1.73 -40.40
N VAL A 506 21.16 2.69 -39.66
CA VAL A 506 22.22 3.63 -40.08
C VAL A 506 23.51 3.14 -39.43
#